data_AF-A0A090DIJ9-F1
#
_entry.id   AF-A0A090DIJ9-F1
#
_cell.length_a   1.000
_cell.length_b   1.000
_cell.length_c   1.000
_cell.angle_alpha   90.00
_cell.angle_beta   90.00
_cell.angle_gamma   90.00
#
_symmetry.space_group_name_H-M   'P 1'
#
loop_
_entity.id
_entity.type
_entity.pdbx_description
1 polymer ?
#
loop_
_entity_poly.entity_id
_entity_poly.type
_entity_poly.pdbx_seq_one_letter_code
_entity_poly.pdbx_strand_id
1 'polypeptide(L)' 'MLPKRGMKGVYQHCAEHHLHRYLAEFDFRYSNRVAMGIDDNVRSLIALKGAKGKRLTYRQPA' A
#
# COMPACT_ATOMS: atom_id res chain seq x y z
N MET A 1 8.34 -7.98 -15.88
CA MET A 1 7.21 -8.94 -15.98
C MET A 1 6.37 -9.06 -14.69
N LEU A 2 6.58 -8.24 -13.66
CA LEU A 2 5.73 -8.16 -12.47
C LEU A 2 4.65 -7.07 -12.47
N PRO A 3 4.84 -5.87 -13.09
CA PRO A 3 3.78 -4.84 -13.11
C PRO A 3 2.56 -5.26 -13.97
N LYS A 4 2.81 -5.96 -15.07
CA LYS A 4 1.77 -6.28 -16.08
C LYS A 4 0.73 -7.30 -15.63
N ARG A 5 1.00 -8.13 -14.61
CA ARG A 5 0.02 -9.10 -14.07
C ARG A 5 -0.82 -8.52 -12.92
N GLY A 6 -0.31 -7.51 -12.19
CA GLY A 6 -1.09 -6.78 -11.18
C GLY A 6 -1.99 -5.67 -11.74
N MET A 7 -1.67 -5.17 -12.94
CA MET A 7 -2.38 -4.06 -13.61
C MET A 7 -3.33 -4.52 -14.72
N LYS A 8 -3.71 -5.79 -14.76
CA LYS A 8 -4.65 -6.33 -15.75
C LYS A 8 -5.98 -6.61 -15.07
N GLY A 9 -6.90 -5.65 -15.10
CA GLY A 9 -8.29 -5.89 -14.68
C GLY A 9 -9.05 -4.76 -13.99
N VAL A 10 -8.43 -3.62 -13.70
CA VAL A 10 -9.18 -2.46 -13.18
C VAL A 10 -8.62 -1.22 -13.85
N TYR A 11 -9.50 -0.42 -14.45
CA TYR A 11 -9.21 0.95 -14.89
C TYR A 11 -8.73 1.76 -13.68
N GLN A 12 -7.46 1.60 -13.30
CA GLN A 12 -6.82 2.52 -12.38
C GLN A 12 -6.34 3.69 -13.22
N HIS A 13 -6.87 4.87 -12.93
CA HIS A 13 -6.24 6.13 -13.28
C HIS A 13 -4.91 6.21 -12.53
N CYS A 14 -3.94 5.43 -12.98
CA CYS A 14 -2.56 5.46 -12.54
C CYS A 14 -1.93 6.71 -13.13
N ALA A 15 -2.25 7.85 -12.55
CA ALA A 15 -1.55 9.08 -12.88
C ALA A 15 -0.11 8.97 -12.38
N GLU A 16 0.86 9.36 -13.21
CA GLU A 16 2.30 9.17 -12.96
C GLU A 16 2.75 9.72 -11.60
N HIS A 17 2.10 10.79 -11.14
CA HIS A 17 2.40 11.46 -9.88
C HIS A 17 2.21 10.59 -8.63
N HIS A 18 1.44 9.50 -8.70
CA HIS A 18 1.22 8.57 -7.58
C HIS A 18 1.89 7.21 -7.73
N LEU A 19 2.75 7.04 -8.75
CA LEU A 19 3.41 5.76 -9.02
C LEU A 19 4.17 5.19 -7.82
N HIS A 20 4.85 6.06 -7.06
CA HIS A 20 5.58 5.69 -5.85
C HIS A 20 4.66 5.12 -4.75
N ARG A 21 3.41 5.59 -4.65
CA ARG A 21 2.44 5.08 -3.66
C ARG A 21 1.94 3.70 -4.06
N TYR A 22 1.61 3.51 -5.34
CA TYR A 22 1.19 2.20 -5.85
C TYR A 22 2.29 1.15 -5.72
N LEU A 23 3.55 1.52 -5.93
CA LEU A 23 4.67 0.61 -5.78
C LEU A 23 4.84 0.17 -4.32
N ALA A 24 4.74 1.11 -3.37
CA ALA A 24 4.79 0.80 -1.95
C ALA A 24 3.62 -0.07 -1.48
N GLU A 25 2.40 0.17 -1.97
CA GLU A 25 1.24 -0.66 -1.65
C GLU A 25 1.36 -2.07 -2.22
N PHE A 26 1.86 -2.21 -3.45
CA PHE A 26 2.03 -3.50 -4.10
C PHE A 26 3.07 -4.35 -3.38
N ASP A 27 4.22 -3.76 -3.04
CA ASP A 27 5.27 -4.42 -2.26
C ASP A 27 4.75 -4.85 -0.88
N PHE A 28 4.03 -3.97 -0.18
CA PHE A 28 3.44 -4.28 1.11
C PHE A 28 2.46 -5.46 1.06
N ARG A 29 1.56 -5.48 0.07
CA ARG A 29 0.57 -6.58 -0.09
C ARG A 29 1.20 -7.89 -0.49
N TYR A 30 2.21 -7.86 -1.37
CA TYR A 30 2.87 -9.06 -1.85
C TYR A 30 3.74 -9.71 -0.78
N SER A 31 4.42 -8.89 0.03
CA SER A 31 5.29 -9.32 1.12
C SER A 31 4.51 -9.78 2.37
N ASN A 32 3.35 -9.19 2.65
CA ASN A 32 2.50 -9.52 3.80
C ASN A 32 1.27 -10.34 3.40
N ARG A 33 1.44 -11.44 2.67
CA ARG A 33 0.32 -12.30 2.24
C ARG A 33 0.17 -13.55 3.11
N VAL A 34 -1.05 -14.10 3.14
CA VAL A 34 -1.39 -15.34 3.87
C VAL A 34 -0.51 -16.52 3.47
N ALA A 35 -0.11 -16.60 2.20
CA ALA A 35 0.82 -17.65 1.72
C ALA A 35 2.23 -17.58 2.35
N MET A 36 2.60 -16.48 3.01
CA MET A 36 3.83 -16.34 3.79
C MET A 36 3.59 -16.55 5.29
N GLY A 37 2.41 -17.06 5.69
CA GLY A 37 2.02 -17.26 7.08
C GLY A 37 1.60 -15.98 7.82
N ILE A 38 1.40 -14.87 7.09
CA ILE A 38 0.98 -13.59 7.67
C ILE A 38 -0.54 -13.49 7.55
N ASP A 39 -1.22 -13.72 8.67
CA ASP A 39 -2.66 -13.54 8.82
C ASP A 39 -3.07 -12.05 8.78
N ASP A 40 -4.35 -11.80 8.51
CA ASP A 40 -4.91 -10.46 8.39
C ASP A 40 -4.74 -9.61 9.66
N ASN A 41 -4.80 -10.25 10.82
CA ASN A 41 -4.54 -9.60 12.11
C ASN A 41 -3.08 -9.14 12.25
N VAL A 42 -2.14 -9.95 11.77
CA VAL A 42 -0.71 -9.60 11.83
C VAL A 42 -0.41 -8.49 10.82
N ARG A 43 -1.01 -8.58 9.62
CA ARG A 43 -0.88 -7.57 8.58
C ARG A 43 -1.40 -6.19 9.02
N SER A 44 -2.52 -6.14 9.73
CA SER A 44 -3.07 -4.88 10.27
C SER A 44 -2.13 -4.27 11.32
N LEU A 45 -1.54 -5.09 12.19
CA LEU A 45 -0.54 -4.64 13.17
C LEU A 45 0.73 -4.07 12.51
N ILE A 46 1.21 -4.69 11.44
CA ILE A 46 2.38 -4.20 10.69
C ILE A 46 2.05 -2.86 10.02
N ALA A 47 0.86 -2.72 9.42
CA ALA A 47 0.40 -1.46 8.84
C ALA A 47 0.32 -0.35 9.89
N LEU A 48 -0.20 -0.65 11.10
CA LEU A 48 -0.28 0.30 12.21
C LEU A 48 1.11 0.73 12.70
N LYS A 49 2.07 -0.20 12.79
CA LYS A 49 3.46 0.14 13.11
C LYS A 49 4.06 1.12 12.10
N GLY A 50 3.80 0.93 10.81
CA GLY A 50 4.26 1.83 9.74
C GLY A 50 3.49 3.16 9.64
N ALA A 51 2.37 3.30 10.34
CA ALA A 51 1.63 4.55 10.45
C ALA A 51 2.16 5.45 11.57
N LYS A 52 2.98 4.92 12.50
CA LYS A 52 3.56 5.68 13.60
C LYS A 52 4.41 6.85 13.06
N GLY A 53 4.07 8.07 13.46
CA GLY A 53 4.76 9.30 13.05
C GLY A 53 4.22 9.96 11.78
N LYS A 54 3.23 9.37 11.11
CA LYS A 54 2.52 10.02 10.00
C LYS A 54 1.42 10.94 10.52
N ARG A 55 1.28 12.11 9.90
CA ARG A 55 0.22 13.07 10.25
C ARG A 55 -1.13 12.58 9.73
N LEU A 56 -2.12 12.55 10.62
CA LEU A 56 -3.51 12.23 10.26
C LEU A 56 -4.25 13.44 9.66
N THR A 57 -3.86 14.65 10.04
CA THR A 57 -4.51 15.89 9.62
C THR A 57 -3.54 16.82 8.91
N TYR A 58 -4.00 17.42 7.81
CA TYR A 58 -3.33 18.54 7.17
C TYR A 58 -3.34 19.77 8.09
N ARG A 59 -2.35 20.64 7.92
CA ARG A 59 -2.35 21.94 8.61
C ARG A 59 -3.50 22.74 8.00
N GLN A 60 -4.53 23.04 8.78
CA GLN A 60 -5.57 23.96 8.34
C GLN A 60 -4.95 25.36 8.23
N PRO A 61 -5.27 26.14 7.17
CA PRO A 61 -4.95 27.56 7.15
C PRO A 61 -5.73 28.26 8.28
N ALA A 62 -5.10 29.26 8.89
CA ALA A 62 -5.74 30.11 9.89
C ALA A 62 -6.71 31.08 9.24
#